data_AF-A0A9E9P3Z9-F1
#
_entry.id   AF-A0A9E9P3Z9-F1
#
_cell.length_a   1.000
_cell.length_b   1.000
_cell.length_c   1.000
_cell.angle_alpha   90.00
_cell.angle_beta   90.00
_cell.angle_gamma   90.00
#
_symmetry.space_group_name_H-M   'P 1'
#
loop_
_entity.id
_entity.type
_entity.pdbx_description
1 polymer ?
#
loop_
_entity_poly.entity_id
_entity_poly.type
_entity_poly.pdbx_seq_one_letter_code
_entity_poly.pdbx_strand_id
1 'polypeptide(L)'
;MKYQKAGEGTVVDAVQWFKEGDHPEVVKILVTPEGTVREDSIIYAAWEYAIGDMVTLVYAIETEEEGLLPVSPGDYIITSAPGEHLLCKPDVFESTYKPVAF
;
A
#
# COMPACT_ATOMS: atom_id res chain seq x y z
N MET A 1 4.25 12.13 7.41
CA MET A 1 3.68 13.27 8.18
C MET A 1 3.06 12.70 9.45
N LYS A 2 2.99 13.48 10.54
CA LYS A 2 2.36 13.01 11.78
C LYS A 2 0.89 13.38 11.85
N TYR A 3 0.10 12.43 12.30
CA TYR A 3 -1.35 12.56 12.45
C TYR A 3 -1.80 12.04 13.80
N GLN A 4 -2.82 12.65 14.37
CA GLN A 4 -3.43 12.22 15.62
C GLN A 4 -4.80 11.62 15.37
N LYS A 5 -5.05 10.42 15.91
CA LYS A 5 -6.35 9.75 15.84
C LYS A 5 -7.36 10.45 16.75
N ALA A 6 -8.50 10.86 16.19
CA ALA A 6 -9.55 11.53 16.93
C ALA A 6 -10.11 10.62 18.04
N GLY A 7 -10.21 11.13 19.26
CA GLY A 7 -10.80 10.43 20.41
C GLY A 7 -9.87 9.47 21.15
N GLU A 8 -8.81 8.97 20.53
CA GLU A 8 -7.84 8.05 21.17
C GLU A 8 -6.53 8.74 21.57
N GLY A 9 -6.20 9.86 20.92
CA GLY A 9 -5.00 10.65 21.23
C GLY A 9 -3.70 10.07 20.67
N THR A 10 -3.73 8.85 20.12
CA THR A 10 -2.60 8.17 19.47
C THR A 10 -2.08 8.96 18.28
N VAL A 11 -0.75 9.17 18.22
CA VAL A 11 -0.07 9.83 17.11
C VAL A 11 0.62 8.78 16.24
N VAL A 12 0.37 8.83 14.94
CA VAL A 12 0.92 7.91 13.94
C VAL A 12 1.65 8.70 12.84
N ASP A 13 2.58 8.03 12.18
CA ASP A 13 3.14 8.53 10.92
C ASP A 13 2.30 8.00 9.76
N ALA A 14 1.95 8.85 8.81
CA ALA A 14 1.28 8.43 7.59
C ALA A 14 1.79 9.19 6.36
N VAL A 15 1.67 8.53 5.22
CA VAL A 15 1.98 9.08 3.90
C VAL A 15 0.80 8.83 2.98
N GLN A 16 0.35 9.87 2.28
CA GLN A 16 -0.61 9.72 1.20
C GLN A 16 0.13 9.31 -0.07
N TRP A 17 -0.29 8.21 -0.67
CA TRP A 17 0.39 7.62 -1.83
C TRP A 17 -0.28 8.08 -3.12
N PHE A 18 0.49 8.59 -4.08
CA PHE A 18 0.01 8.96 -5.41
C PHE A 18 0.78 8.29 -6.54
N LYS A 19 2.06 7.98 -6.29
CA LYS A 19 2.97 7.40 -7.26
C LYS A 19 4.06 6.58 -6.59
N GLU A 20 4.74 5.77 -7.40
CA GLU A 20 5.93 5.03 -7.00
C GLU A 20 6.96 5.94 -6.30
N GLY A 21 7.47 5.47 -5.18
CA GLY A 21 8.46 6.18 -4.38
C GLY A 21 7.89 7.14 -3.33
N ASP A 22 6.57 7.39 -3.30
CA ASP A 22 5.97 8.18 -2.20
C ASP A 22 6.11 7.46 -0.86
N HIS A 23 6.04 6.13 -0.86
CA HIS A 23 6.30 5.28 0.31
C HIS A 23 7.27 4.14 -0.06
N PRO A 24 8.34 3.89 0.72
CA PRO A 24 9.40 2.94 0.37
C PRO A 24 8.94 1.47 0.36
N GLU A 25 7.97 1.12 1.21
CA GLU A 25 7.46 -0.25 1.35
C GLU A 25 6.35 -0.59 0.34
N VAL A 26 5.97 0.35 -0.53
CA VAL A 26 5.02 0.06 -1.61
C VAL A 26 5.78 -0.60 -2.75
N VAL A 27 5.39 -1.84 -3.05
CA VAL A 27 6.01 -2.67 -4.07
C VAL A 27 5.11 -2.81 -5.29
N LYS A 28 5.70 -3.14 -6.44
CA LYS A 28 4.95 -3.55 -7.62
C LYS A 28 4.76 -5.05 -7.60
N ILE A 29 3.53 -5.50 -7.79
CA ILE A 29 3.19 -6.91 -7.93
C ILE A 29 2.49 -7.17 -9.26
N LEU A 30 2.56 -8.42 -9.71
CA LEU A 30 1.76 -8.92 -10.82
C LEU A 30 0.56 -9.68 -10.26
N VAL A 31 -0.63 -9.32 -10.73
CA VAL A 31 -1.89 -9.99 -10.39
C VAL A 31 -2.41 -10.69 -11.65
N THR A 32 -2.68 -11.99 -11.52
CA THR A 32 -3.30 -12.79 -12.59
C THR A 32 -4.83 -12.62 -12.58
N PRO A 33 -5.56 -13.00 -13.65
CA PRO A 33 -7.03 -12.98 -13.65
C PRO A 33 -7.67 -13.77 -12.51
N GLU A 34 -6.98 -14.77 -11.96
CA GLU A 34 -7.41 -15.60 -10.83
C GLU A 34 -7.14 -14.93 -9.46
N GLY A 35 -6.55 -13.72 -9.44
CA GLY A 35 -6.31 -12.96 -8.20
C GLY A 35 -5.09 -13.42 -7.40
N THR A 36 -4.20 -14.22 -7.98
CA THR A 36 -3.00 -14.70 -7.28
C THR A 36 -1.87 -13.67 -7.37
N VAL A 37 -1.30 -13.32 -6.22
CA VAL A 37 -0.08 -12.51 -6.10
C VAL A 37 1.12 -13.45 -6.07
N ARG A 38 2.07 -13.30 -6.99
CA ARG A 38 3.30 -14.12 -7.01
C ARG A 38 4.42 -13.40 -6.24
N GLU A 39 4.68 -13.83 -5.00
CA GLU A 39 5.78 -13.36 -4.13
C GLU A 39 7.16 -13.45 -4.80
N ASP A 40 7.33 -14.36 -5.75
CA ASP A 40 8.58 -14.70 -6.43
C ASP A 40 8.75 -14.01 -7.81
N SER A 41 8.06 -12.89 -8.04
CA SER A 41 8.15 -12.14 -9.30
C SER A 41 9.46 -11.33 -9.38
N ILE A 42 10.59 -12.04 -9.41
CA ILE A 42 11.82 -11.54 -10.04
C ILE A 42 11.41 -11.13 -11.46
N ILE A 43 11.34 -9.84 -11.69
CA ILE A 43 11.43 -9.24 -13.01
C ILE A 43 12.65 -9.89 -13.67
N TYR A 44 12.42 -10.81 -14.63
CA TYR A 44 13.30 -11.27 -15.73
C TYR A 44 13.03 -12.74 -16.13
N ALA A 45 11.80 -13.05 -16.55
CA ALA A 45 11.47 -14.07 -17.57
C ALA A 45 9.94 -14.02 -17.77
N ALA A 46 9.34 -13.56 -18.86
CA ALA A 46 9.83 -13.48 -20.22
C ALA A 46 9.07 -12.37 -20.97
N TRP A 47 9.80 -11.37 -21.45
CA TRP A 47 9.51 -10.92 -22.81
C TRP A 47 9.82 -12.11 -23.71
N GLU A 48 8.84 -12.47 -24.55
CA GLU A 48 8.80 -13.64 -25.43
C GLU A 48 8.55 -14.99 -24.76
N TYR A 49 7.39 -15.57 -25.05
CA TYR A 49 6.90 -16.92 -24.76
C TYR A 49 6.06 -17.11 -23.48
N ALA A 50 4.75 -17.03 -23.73
CA ALA A 50 3.66 -17.64 -22.98
C ALA A 50 3.27 -17.00 -21.63
N ILE A 51 2.60 -15.86 -21.68
CA ILE A 51 1.52 -15.61 -20.72
C ILE A 51 0.23 -15.45 -21.52
N GLY A 52 -0.47 -16.58 -21.68
CA GLY A 52 -1.78 -16.66 -22.34
C GLY A 52 -2.91 -16.00 -21.53
N ASP A 53 -2.61 -15.49 -20.33
CA ASP A 53 -3.53 -14.77 -19.47
C ASP A 53 -2.98 -13.38 -19.15
N MET A 54 -3.77 -12.33 -19.40
CA MET A 54 -3.33 -10.95 -19.19
C MET A 54 -3.09 -10.70 -17.69
N VAL A 55 -1.82 -10.51 -17.30
CA VAL A 55 -1.43 -10.08 -15.96
C VAL A 55 -1.49 -8.56 -15.85
N THR A 56 -1.90 -8.05 -14.68
CA THR A 56 -1.94 -6.62 -14.40
C THR A 56 -0.85 -6.25 -13.41
N LEU A 57 -0.06 -5.22 -13.73
CA LEU A 57 0.87 -4.60 -12.80
C LEU A 57 0.09 -3.68 -11.85
N VAL A 58 0.18 -3.93 -10.55
CA VAL A 58 -0.41 -3.08 -9.51
C VAL A 58 0.62 -2.72 -8.45
N TYR A 59 0.36 -1.63 -7.72
CA TYR A 59 1.10 -1.29 -6.52
C TYR A 59 0.41 -1.90 -5.32
N ALA A 60 1.18 -2.44 -4.39
CA ALA A 60 0.67 -3.06 -3.18
C ALA A 60 1.55 -2.74 -1.99
N ILE A 61 0.96 -2.82 -0.80
CA ILE A 61 1.66 -2.76 0.47
C ILE A 61 1.32 -4.00 1.28
N GLU A 62 2.32 -4.57 1.92
CA GLU A 62 2.12 -5.66 2.86
C GLU A 62 1.67 -5.10 4.20
N THR A 63 0.55 -5.60 4.71
CA THR A 63 0.03 -5.30 6.04
C THR A 63 0.07 -6.56 6.89
N GLU A 64 0.28 -6.41 8.19
CA GLU A 64 0.34 -7.55 9.13
C GLU A 64 -1.02 -8.27 9.25
N GLU A 65 -2.13 -7.53 9.12
CA GLU A 65 -3.48 -8.09 9.31
C GLU A 65 -4.07 -8.71 8.04
N GLU A 66 -3.80 -8.15 6.87
CA GLU A 66 -4.46 -8.52 5.60
C GLU A 66 -3.47 -8.98 4.51
N GLY A 67 -2.16 -8.92 4.76
CA GLY A 67 -1.12 -9.26 3.78
C GLY A 67 -1.00 -8.20 2.68
N LEU A 68 -0.68 -8.64 1.46
CA LEU A 68 -0.48 -7.73 0.32
C LEU A 68 -1.80 -7.13 -0.16
N LEU A 69 -2.01 -5.86 0.12
CA LEU A 69 -3.17 -5.08 -0.30
C LEU A 69 -2.83 -4.13 -1.46
N PRO A 70 -3.66 -4.05 -2.51
CA PRO A 70 -3.46 -3.12 -3.61
C PRO A 70 -3.66 -1.67 -3.15
N VAL A 71 -2.74 -0.79 -3.54
CA VAL A 71 -2.74 0.64 -3.23
C VAL A 71 -3.21 1.43 -4.45
N SER A 72 -4.14 2.36 -4.23
CA SER A 72 -4.61 3.30 -5.24
C SER A 72 -4.12 4.72 -4.94
N PRO A 73 -3.96 5.59 -5.96
CA PRO A 73 -3.64 6.99 -5.73
C PRO A 73 -4.65 7.67 -4.80
N GLY A 74 -4.14 8.36 -3.77
CA GLY A 74 -4.90 9.01 -2.71
C GLY A 74 -5.03 8.19 -1.43
N ASP A 75 -4.73 6.89 -1.44
CA ASP A 75 -4.74 6.06 -0.24
C ASP A 75 -3.66 6.51 0.76
N TYR A 76 -3.96 6.37 2.05
CA TYR A 76 -3.01 6.64 3.13
C TYR A 76 -2.38 5.33 3.61
N ILE A 77 -1.06 5.36 3.74
CA ILE A 77 -0.28 4.30 4.37
C ILE A 77 0.09 4.80 5.76
N ILE A 78 -0.47 4.16 6.77
CA ILE A 78 -0.23 4.47 8.19
C ILE A 78 0.86 3.53 8.70
N THR A 79 1.82 4.07 9.42
CA THR A 79 2.89 3.32 10.10
C THR A 79 2.70 3.47 11.61
N SER A 80 2.26 2.39 12.28
CA SER A 80 2.06 2.35 13.74
C SER A 80 3.35 2.01 14.49
N ALA A 81 4.18 1.14 13.91
CA ALA A 81 5.50 0.76 14.38
C ALA A 81 6.41 0.45 13.17
N PRO A 82 7.74 0.31 13.35
CA PRO A 82 8.63 -0.06 12.24
C PRO A 82 8.22 -1.40 11.61
N GLY A 83 7.85 -1.39 10.32
CA GLY A 83 7.38 -2.56 9.58
C GLY A 83 5.87 -2.83 9.71
N GLU A 84 5.17 -2.18 10.64
CA GLU A 84 3.71 -2.34 10.78
C GLU A 84 2.97 -1.28 9.97
N HIS A 85 2.39 -1.71 8.86
CA HIS A 85 1.65 -0.85 7.94
C HIS A 85 0.17 -1.16 7.91
N LEU A 86 -0.64 -0.11 7.80
CA LEU A 86 -2.08 -0.19 7.55
C LEU A 86 -2.44 0.66 6.34
N LEU A 87 -3.25 0.09 5.45
CA LEU A 87 -3.81 0.79 4.31
C LEU A 87 -5.15 1.41 4.69
N CYS A 88 -5.33 2.71 4.43
CA CYS A 88 -6.56 3.43 4.76
C CYS A 88 -7.03 4.29 3.58
N LYS A 89 -8.32 4.20 3.26
CA LYS A 89 -8.93 5.04 2.22
C LYS A 89 -8.99 6.51 2.66
N PRO A 90 -8.84 7.47 1.74
CA PRO A 90 -8.71 8.89 2.09
C PRO A 90 -9.90 9.44 2.86
N ASP A 91 -11.12 9.04 2.51
CA ASP A 91 -12.36 9.46 3.19
C ASP A 91 -12.41 8.98 4.66
N VAL A 92 -11.97 7.74 4.91
CA VAL A 92 -11.86 7.19 6.26
C VAL A 92 -10.71 7.84 7.03
N PHE A 93 -9.57 8.04 6.37
CA PHE A 93 -8.39 8.62 7.01
C PHE A 93 -8.64 10.07 7.45
N GLU A 94 -9.14 10.92 6.56
CA GLU A 94 -9.35 12.35 6.82
C GLU A 94 -10.48 12.61 7.84
N SER A 95 -11.45 11.71 7.95
CA SER A 95 -12.48 11.78 8.99
C SER A 95 -11.99 11.30 10.36
N THR A 96 -10.97 10.44 10.40
CA THR A 96 -10.46 9.80 11.62
C THR A 96 -9.22 10.50 12.19
N TYR A 97 -8.35 11.02 11.33
CA TYR A 97 -7.03 11.53 11.69
C TYR A 97 -6.90 13.02 11.39
N LYS A 98 -6.24 13.75 12.29
CA LYS A 98 -5.97 15.20 12.15
C LYS A 98 -4.47 15.43 12.05
N PRO A 99 -3.98 16.28 11.13
CA PRO A 99 -2.56 16.58 11.05
C PRO A 99 -2.10 17.27 12.34
N VAL A 100 -0.94 16.85 12.86
CA VAL A 100 -0.31 17.48 14.01
C VAL A 100 0.73 18.46 13.48
N ALA A 101 0.46 19.76 13.64
CA ALA A 101 1.45 20.79 13.34
C ALA A 101 2.52 20.80 14.45
N PHE A 102 3.79 20.81 14.04
CA PHE A 102 4.93 21.08 14.91
C PHE A 102 5.26 22.57 14.93
#